data_AF-A0A2D5V6H3-F1
#
_entry.id   AF-A0A2D5V6H3-F1
#
_cell.length_a   1.000
_cell.length_b   1.000
_cell.length_c   1.000
_cell.angle_alpha   90.00
_cell.angle_beta   90.00
_cell.angle_gamma   90.00
#
_symmetry.space_group_name_H-M   'P 1'
#
loop_
_entity.id
_entity.type
_entity.pdbx_description
1 polymer ?
#
loop_
_entity_poly.entity_id
_entity_poly.type
_entity_poly.pdbx_seq_one_letter_code
_entity_poly.pdbx_strand_id
1 'polypeptide(L)'
;VPGRMFASSYKKYDLDPKNLSRTLEDTATVTSPLIPWNTCGATHAGVLGISTFIYLPYCFFNLISPIMTLIFAYTNIRIAKLKD
;
A
#
# COMPACT_ATOMS: atom_id res chain seq x y z
N VAL A 1 5.11 -12.04 1.06
CA VAL A 1 4.00 -12.99 0.76
C VAL A 1 2.98 -12.41 -0.24
N PRO A 2 2.42 -11.20 -0.07
CA PRO A 2 1.40 -10.68 -0.99
C PRO A 2 1.93 -10.46 -2.42
N GLY A 3 3.19 -10.00 -2.56
CA GLY A 3 3.82 -9.78 -3.87
C GLY A 3 3.96 -11.04 -4.73
N ARG A 4 4.06 -12.24 -4.14
CA ARG A 4 4.06 -13.50 -4.92
C ARG A 4 2.65 -13.98 -5.26
N MET A 5 1.68 -13.73 -4.39
CA MET A 5 0.26 -14.07 -4.64
C MET A 5 -0.31 -13.28 -5.83
N PHE A 6 -0.02 -11.98 -5.91
CA PHE A 6 -0.56 -11.12 -6.97
C PHE A 6 0.25 -11.14 -8.27
N ALA A 7 1.46 -11.72 -8.27
CA ALA A 7 2.30 -11.80 -9.46
C ALA A 7 1.58 -12.52 -10.62
N SER A 8 0.88 -13.61 -10.35
CA SER A 8 0.11 -14.38 -11.34
C SER A 8 -1.03 -13.56 -11.95
N SER A 9 -1.69 -12.73 -11.13
CA SER A 9 -2.79 -11.86 -11.57
C SER A 9 -2.26 -10.75 -12.49
N TYR A 10 -1.16 -10.10 -12.12
CA TYR A 10 -0.52 -9.08 -12.97
C TYR A 10 -0.07 -9.66 -14.31
N LYS A 11 0.48 -10.88 -14.31
CA LYS A 11 0.86 -11.59 -15.54
C LYS A 11 -0.35 -11.93 -16.44
N LYS A 12 -1.50 -12.26 -15.84
CA LYS A 12 -2.77 -12.50 -16.56
C LYS A 12 -3.34 -11.24 -17.21
N TYR A 13 -3.08 -10.07 -16.64
CA TYR A 13 -3.52 -8.77 -17.16
C TYR A 13 -2.47 -8.06 -18.02
N ASP A 14 -1.39 -8.74 -18.41
CA ASP A 14 -0.30 -8.16 -19.22
C ASP A 14 0.36 -6.94 -18.55
N LEU A 15 0.57 -7.03 -17.22
CA LEU A 15 1.16 -5.98 -16.41
C LEU A 15 2.55 -6.39 -15.91
N ASP A 16 3.53 -5.48 -16.03
CA ASP A 16 4.88 -5.68 -15.49
C ASP A 16 4.83 -5.84 -13.95
N PRO A 17 5.52 -6.83 -13.37
CA PRO A 17 5.68 -7.00 -11.93
C PRO A 17 6.16 -5.75 -11.17
N LYS A 18 6.84 -4.81 -11.84
CA LYS A 18 7.22 -3.50 -11.27
C LYS A 18 6.01 -2.71 -10.78
N ASN A 19 4.89 -2.76 -11.49
CA ASN A 19 3.66 -2.08 -11.06
C ASN A 19 3.12 -2.70 -9.77
N LEU A 20 3.25 -4.02 -9.63
CA LEU A 20 2.87 -4.73 -8.40
C LEU A 20 3.76 -4.34 -7.24
N SER A 21 5.08 -4.26 -7.44
CA SER A 21 6.02 -3.84 -6.39
C SER A 21 5.69 -2.43 -5.90
N ARG A 22 5.50 -1.50 -6.84
CA ARG A 22 5.15 -0.11 -6.52
C ARG A 22 3.83 0.00 -5.77
N THR A 23 2.78 -0.66 -6.28
CA THR A 23 1.46 -0.67 -5.64
C THR A 23 1.53 -1.26 -4.23
N LEU A 24 2.34 -2.30 -4.04
CA LEU A 24 2.50 -2.97 -2.76
C LEU A 24 3.24 -2.08 -1.75
N GLU A 25 4.26 -1.33 -2.18
CA GLU A 25 4.92 -0.34 -1.32
C GLU A 25 3.97 0.82 -0.95
N ASP A 26 3.29 1.40 -1.95
CA ASP A 26 2.42 2.55 -1.76
C ASP A 26 1.12 2.24 -1.00
N THR A 27 0.78 0.95 -0.81
CA THR A 27 -0.40 0.53 -0.04
C THR A 27 0.00 -0.20 1.24
N ALA A 28 0.75 -1.29 1.17
CA ALA A 28 1.01 -2.14 2.33
C ALA A 28 2.00 -1.53 3.32
N THR A 29 3.02 -0.81 2.85
CA THR A 29 4.03 -0.21 3.73
C THR A 29 3.46 1.00 4.46
N VAL A 30 2.76 1.87 3.74
CA VAL A 30 2.23 3.13 4.30
C VAL A 30 1.00 2.93 5.18
N THR A 31 0.14 1.93 4.93
CA THR A 31 -1.01 1.67 5.80
C THR A 31 -0.67 0.77 6.99
N SER A 32 0.53 0.18 7.03
CA SER A 32 1.02 -0.69 8.10
C SER A 32 0.81 -0.14 9.53
N PRO A 33 1.10 1.14 9.83
CA PRO A 33 0.94 1.70 11.17
C PRO A 33 -0.51 2.09 11.52
N LEU A 34 -1.44 2.10 10.56
CA LEU A 34 -2.86 2.39 10.82
C LEU A 34 -3.60 1.20 11.45
N ILE A 35 -2.98 0.02 11.40
CA ILE A 35 -3.57 -1.22 11.91
C ILE A 35 -3.04 -1.50 13.31
N PRO A 36 -3.85 -1.39 14.38
CA PRO A 36 -3.37 -1.48 15.76
C PRO A 36 -2.81 -2.85 16.14
N TRP A 37 -3.24 -3.91 15.46
CA TRP A 37 -2.74 -5.28 15.65
C TRP A 37 -1.48 -5.59 14.81
N ASN A 38 -0.92 -4.60 14.12
CA ASN A 38 0.33 -4.75 13.39
C ASN A 38 1.50 -4.26 14.24
N THR A 39 2.69 -4.86 14.08
CA THR A 39 3.93 -4.47 14.78
C THR A 39 4.22 -2.98 14.64
N CYS A 40 3.99 -2.39 13.46
CA CYS A 40 4.18 -0.96 13.23
C CYS A 40 3.15 -0.08 13.96
N GLY A 41 1.90 -0.53 14.09
CA GLY A 41 0.86 0.20 14.82
C GLY A 41 1.10 0.16 16.34
N ALA A 42 1.51 -1.00 16.84
CA ALA A 42 1.86 -1.22 18.25
C ALA A 42 3.06 -0.39 18.69
N THR A 43 4.10 -0.24 17.86
CA THR A 43 5.24 0.63 18.17
C THR A 43 4.86 2.11 18.17
N HIS A 44 4.09 2.58 17.20
CA HIS A 44 3.63 3.98 17.20
C HIS A 44 2.71 4.30 18.38
N ALA A 45 1.79 3.39 18.72
CA ALA A 45 0.92 3.56 19.88
C ALA A 45 1.71 3.52 21.19
N GLY A 46 2.73 2.64 21.29
CA GLY A 46 3.61 2.55 22.46
C GLY A 46 4.52 3.76 22.65
N VAL A 47 5.08 4.31 21.57
CA VAL A 47 5.95 5.50 21.62
C VAL A 47 5.15 6.78 21.90
N LEU A 48 3.98 6.93 21.27
CA LEU A 48 3.14 8.12 21.43
C LEU A 48 2.26 8.07 22.69
N GLY A 49 2.13 6.89 23.32
CA GLY A 49 1.27 6.69 24.49
C GLY A 49 -0.23 6.82 24.20
N ILE A 50 -0.62 6.89 22.92
CA ILE A 50 -2.00 7.05 22.46
C ILE A 50 -2.41 5.90 21.55
N SER A 51 -3.69 5.53 21.59
CA SER A 51 -4.27 4.49 20.73
C SER A 51 -4.15 4.86 19.25
N THR A 52 -3.97 3.86 18.39
CA THR A 52 -3.92 4.00 16.93
C THR A 52 -5.07 4.80 16.37
N PHE A 53 -6.28 4.63 16.88
CA PHE A 53 -7.46 5.36 16.43
C PHE A 53 -7.39 6.88 16.65
N ILE A 54 -6.57 7.34 17.61
CA ILE A 54 -6.41 8.76 17.92
C ILE A 54 -5.48 9.43 16.90
N TYR A 55 -4.38 8.79 16.52
CA TYR A 55 -3.45 9.35 15.53
C TYR A 55 -3.82 9.01 14.08
N LEU A 56 -4.66 7.99 13.85
CA LEU A 56 -5.14 7.56 12.53
C LEU A 56 -5.63 8.71 11.63
N PRO A 57 -6.49 9.65 12.08
CA PRO A 57 -6.95 10.76 11.23
C PRO A 57 -5.87 11.80 10.93
N TYR A 58 -4.80 11.87 11.73
CA TYR A 58 -3.67 12.78 11.51
C TYR A 58 -2.63 12.19 10.55
N CYS A 59 -2.68 10.88 10.28
CA CYS A 59 -1.81 10.20 9.33
C CYS A 59 -2.30 10.36 7.87
N PHE A 60 -2.47 11.61 7.42
CA PHE A 60 -2.99 11.94 6.09
C PHE A 60 -2.22 11.25 4.95
N PHE A 61 -0.90 11.18 5.04
CA PHE A 61 -0.07 10.52 4.03
C PHE A 61 -0.45 9.03 3.86
N ASN A 62 -0.64 8.33 4.98
CA ASN A 62 -0.98 6.90 4.97
C ASN A 62 -2.39 6.63 4.44
N LEU A 63 -3.32 7.58 4.62
CA LEU A 63 -4.69 7.49 4.11
C LEU A 63 -4.79 7.91 2.63
N ILE A 64 -4.04 8.92 2.21
CA ILE A 64 -4.08 9.46 0.84
C ILE A 64 -3.28 8.61 -0.14
N SER A 65 -2.15 8.02 0.29
CA SER A 65 -1.30 7.18 -0.57
C SER A 65 -2.03 6.02 -1.27
N PRO A 66 -2.87 5.20 -0.57
CA PRO A 66 -3.63 4.16 -1.25
C PRO A 66 -4.69 4.72 -2.21
N ILE A 67 -5.29 5.87 -1.89
CA ILE A 67 -6.27 6.54 -2.76
C ILE A 67 -5.58 7.03 -4.04
N MET A 68 -4.42 7.65 -3.93
CA MET A 68 -3.63 8.08 -5.09
C MET A 68 -3.27 6.89 -5.97
N THR A 69 -2.78 5.80 -5.37
CA THR A 69 -2.43 4.57 -6.10
C THR A 69 -3.62 4.00 -6.88
N LEU A 70 -4.81 4.00 -6.28
CA LEU A 70 -6.06 3.62 -6.94
C LEU A 70 -6.41 4.55 -8.12
N ILE A 71 -6.25 5.86 -7.96
CA ILE A 71 -6.50 6.85 -9.03
C ILE A 71 -5.52 6.63 -10.19
N PHE A 72 -4.23 6.44 -9.91
CA PHE A 72 -3.23 6.15 -10.95
C PHE A 72 -3.49 4.82 -11.67
N ALA A 73 -3.94 3.80 -10.94
CA ALA A 73 -4.34 2.52 -11.54
C ALA A 73 -5.60 2.66 -12.43
N TYR A 74 -6.61 3.40 -11.97
CA TYR A 74 -7.85 3.65 -12.72
C TYR A 74 -7.62 4.49 -13.98
N THR A 75 -6.78 5.52 -13.88
CA THR A 75 -6.45 6.41 -15.01
C THR A 75 -5.46 5.79 -16.00
N ASN A 76 -4.93 4.58 -15.72
CA ASN A 76 -3.93 3.89 -16.53
C ASN A 76 -2.64 4.71 -16.76
N ILE A 77 -2.34 5.66 -15.87
CA ILE A 77 -1.18 6.55 -16.02
C ILE A 77 0.06 5.84 -15.47
N ARG A 78 1.10 5.69 -16.31
CA ARG A 78 2.41 5.08 -15.96
C ARG A 78 2.33 3.59 -15.57
N ILE A 79 1.41 2.83 -16.17
CA ILE A 79 1.35 1.37 -16.05
C ILE A 79 2.29 0.74 -17.08
N ALA A 80 3.37 0.09 -16.61
CA ALA A 80 4.25 -0.68 -17.49
C ALA A 80 3.55 -1.98 -17.93
N LYS A 81 3.40 -2.18 -19.24
CA LYS A 81 2.90 -3.45 -19.78
C LYS A 81 3.98 -4.52 -19.74
N LEU A 82 3.56 -5.78 -19.73
CA LEU A 82 4.49 -6.90 -19.82
C LEU A 82 5.19 -6.77 -21.18
N LYS A 83 6.46 -6.35 -21.18
CA LYS A 83 7.24 -6.31 -22.40
C LYS A 83 7.61 -7.76 -22.73
N ASP A 84 7.26 -8.20 -23.94
CA ASP A 84 7.61 -9.53 -24.48
C ASP A 84 9.07 -9.90 -24.21
#